data_AF-A0A376JP62-F1
#
_entry.id   AF-A0A376JP62-F1
#
_cell.length_a   1.000
_cell.length_b   1.000
_cell.length_c   1.000
_cell.angle_alpha   90.00
_cell.angle_beta   90.00
_cell.angle_gamma   90.00
#
_symmetry.space_group_name_H-M   'P 1'
#
loop_
_entity.id
_entity.type
_entity.pdbx_description
1 polymer ?
#
loop_
_entity_poly.entity_id
_entity_poly.type
_entity_poly.pdbx_seq_one_letter_code
_entity_poly.pdbx_strand_id
1 'polypeptide(L)'
;MYVAVKGGEKAIDAAHALQESRRRGNTDLPELSVAQIEQQLNLAVDRVMTEGGIADRELAALALKQASGDNVEAIFLLRAYRTTLAKLAVSEPLDTTGMRLERRISAVL
;
A
#
# COMPACT_ATOMS: atom_id res chain seq x y z
N MET A 1 0.31 -35.68 33.24
CA MET A 1 1.57 -35.39 32.53
C MET A 1 1.23 -34.51 31.34
N TYR A 2 1.84 -33.33 31.20
CA TYR A 2 1.66 -32.48 30.00
C TYR A 2 2.72 -32.82 28.97
N VAL A 3 2.34 -32.88 27.69
CA VAL A 3 3.22 -33.14 26.55
C VAL A 3 3.10 -32.01 25.53
N ALA A 4 4.21 -31.68 24.88
CA ALA A 4 4.24 -30.65 23.85
C ALA A 4 3.38 -31.07 22.65
N VAL A 5 2.52 -30.16 22.18
CA VAL A 5 1.69 -30.34 20.99
C VAL A 5 1.93 -29.23 19.99
N LYS A 6 1.73 -29.51 18.71
CA LYS A 6 1.80 -28.50 17.64
C LYS A 6 0.47 -27.75 17.57
N GLY A 7 0.55 -26.42 17.57
CA GLY A 7 -0.63 -25.54 17.39
C GLY A 7 -0.32 -24.20 16.72
N GLY A 8 0.96 -23.87 16.49
CA GLY A 8 1.37 -22.55 16.00
C GLY A 8 0.82 -22.19 14.62
N GLU A 9 0.93 -23.10 13.64
CA GLU A 9 0.42 -22.87 12.28
C GLU A 9 -1.09 -22.61 12.28
N LYS A 10 -1.87 -23.48 12.94
CA LYS A 10 -3.32 -23.30 13.10
C LYS A 10 -3.67 -21.98 13.79
N ALA A 11 -2.86 -21.54 14.75
CA ALA A 11 -3.08 -20.26 15.43
C ALA A 11 -2.77 -19.07 14.52
N ILE A 12 -1.74 -19.15 13.69
CA ILE A 12 -1.39 -18.12 12.70
C ILE A 12 -2.49 -18.00 11.64
N ASP A 13 -2.95 -19.13 11.09
CA ASP A 13 -4.02 -19.15 10.09
C ASP A 13 -5.31 -18.55 10.63
N ALA A 14 -5.70 -18.92 11.85
CA ALA A 14 -6.86 -18.35 12.52
C ALA A 14 -6.70 -16.84 12.78
N ALA A 15 -5.49 -16.38 13.12
CA ALA A 15 -5.20 -14.97 13.32
C ALA A 15 -5.30 -14.17 12.02
N HIS A 16 -4.81 -14.71 10.89
CA HIS A 16 -4.97 -14.09 9.58
C HIS A 16 -6.44 -14.02 9.16
N ALA A 17 -7.20 -15.11 9.31
CA ALA A 17 -8.63 -15.12 9.00
C ALA A 17 -9.41 -14.08 9.85
N LEU A 18 -9.03 -13.93 11.13
CA LEU A 18 -9.60 -12.90 12.00
C LEU A 18 -9.27 -11.48 11.49
N GLN A 19 -8.03 -11.25 11.05
CA GLN A 19 -7.60 -9.96 10.51
C GLN A 19 -8.31 -9.64 9.18
N GLU A 20 -8.49 -10.62 8.31
CA GLU A 20 -9.23 -10.46 7.04
C GLU A 20 -10.70 -10.13 7.26
N SER A 21 -11.34 -10.82 8.22
CA SER A 21 -12.72 -10.52 8.64
C SER A 21 -12.84 -9.10 9.18
N ARG A 22 -11.89 -8.68 10.06
CA ARG A 22 -11.84 -7.30 10.57
C ARG A 22 -11.62 -6.28 9.47
N ARG A 23 -10.73 -6.56 8.50
CA ARG A 23 -10.49 -5.70 7.33
C ARG A 23 -11.74 -5.53 6.48
N ARG A 24 -12.51 -6.61 6.26
CA ARG A 24 -13.77 -6.55 5.51
C ARG A 24 -14.84 -5.74 6.25
N GLY A 25 -14.90 -5.85 7.58
CA GLY A 25 -15.87 -5.14 8.41
C GLY A 25 -17.31 -5.59 8.18
N ASN A 26 -18.28 -4.69 8.40
CA ASN A 26 -19.70 -4.99 8.21
C ASN A 26 -20.00 -5.27 6.72
N THR A 27 -20.58 -6.43 6.43
CA THR A 27 -20.95 -6.85 5.06
C THR A 27 -22.14 -6.11 4.49
N ASP A 28 -22.94 -5.44 5.33
CA ASP A 28 -24.02 -4.55 4.87
C ASP A 28 -23.49 -3.28 4.18
N LEU A 29 -22.23 -2.93 4.48
CA LEU A 29 -21.53 -1.84 3.81
C LEU A 29 -20.83 -2.36 2.55
N PRO A 30 -20.93 -1.65 1.41
CA PRO A 30 -20.14 -1.94 0.22
C PRO A 30 -18.65 -1.96 0.54
N GLU A 31 -17.93 -2.91 -0.05
CA GLU A 31 -16.48 -3.00 0.11
C GLU A 31 -15.78 -1.83 -0.58
N LEU A 32 -14.74 -1.29 0.05
CA LEU A 32 -13.89 -0.28 -0.58
C LEU A 32 -13.19 -0.87 -1.82
N SER A 33 -13.43 -0.27 -2.97
CA SER A 33 -12.70 -0.58 -4.19
C SER A 33 -11.32 0.06 -4.20
N VAL A 34 -10.38 -0.52 -4.94
CA VAL A 34 -9.04 0.06 -5.13
C VAL A 34 -9.14 1.43 -5.79
N ALA A 35 -10.02 1.58 -6.79
CA ALA A 35 -10.26 2.85 -7.47
C ALA A 35 -10.76 3.96 -6.52
N GLN A 36 -11.62 3.65 -5.55
CA GLN A 36 -12.05 4.63 -4.54
C GLN A 36 -10.87 5.11 -3.69
N ILE A 37 -9.99 4.20 -3.26
CA ILE A 37 -8.80 4.56 -2.46
C ILE A 37 -7.84 5.39 -3.31
N GLU A 38 -7.58 4.95 -4.54
CA GLU A 38 -6.67 5.60 -5.49
C GLU A 38 -7.06 7.06 -5.80
N GLN A 39 -8.36 7.29 -6.01
CA GLN A 39 -8.90 8.61 -6.39
C GLN A 39 -9.21 9.51 -5.19
N GLN A 40 -9.85 8.97 -4.14
CA GLN A 40 -10.42 9.77 -3.04
C GLN A 40 -9.48 9.89 -1.83
N LEU A 41 -8.53 8.98 -1.68
CA LEU A 41 -7.52 8.98 -0.60
C LEU A 41 -6.10 9.23 -1.16
N ASN A 42 -6.02 10.03 -2.23
CA ASN A 42 -4.80 10.25 -3.02
C ASN A 42 -3.56 10.65 -2.20
N LEU A 43 -3.68 11.43 -1.13
CA LEU A 43 -2.53 11.81 -0.29
C LEU A 43 -1.89 10.62 0.44
N ALA A 44 -2.68 9.62 0.85
CA ALA A 44 -2.14 8.40 1.44
C ALA A 44 -1.43 7.56 0.37
N VAL A 45 -2.01 7.49 -0.83
CA VAL A 45 -1.43 6.81 -2.00
C VAL A 45 -0.09 7.43 -2.36
N ASP A 46 0.01 8.76 -2.40
CA ASP A 46 1.25 9.49 -2.70
C ASP A 46 2.36 9.15 -1.70
N ARG A 47 2.03 9.08 -0.40
CA ARG A 47 2.96 8.69 0.65
C ARG A 47 3.45 7.24 0.47
N VAL A 48 2.53 6.31 0.22
CA VAL A 48 2.86 4.89 0.05
C VAL A 48 3.72 4.66 -1.19
N MET A 49 3.43 5.31 -2.32
CA MET A 49 4.29 5.25 -3.51
C MET A 49 5.70 5.76 -3.22
N THR A 50 5.79 6.91 -2.55
CA THR A 50 7.07 7.59 -2.27
C THR A 50 7.96 6.76 -1.35
N GLU A 51 7.43 6.27 -0.23
CA GLU A 51 8.20 5.49 0.74
C GLU A 51 8.33 4.00 0.35
N GLY A 52 7.37 3.45 -0.39
CA GLY A 52 7.38 2.08 -0.91
C GLY A 52 8.29 1.89 -2.12
N GLY A 53 8.60 2.97 -2.85
CA GLY A 53 9.60 2.98 -3.92
C GLY A 53 9.11 2.46 -5.26
N ILE A 54 7.79 2.50 -5.50
CA ILE A 54 7.16 2.23 -6.80
C ILE A 54 6.13 3.34 -7.06
N ALA A 55 6.31 4.08 -8.16
CA ALA A 55 5.39 5.12 -8.59
C ALA A 55 4.23 4.53 -9.41
N ASP A 56 3.38 3.73 -8.74
CA ASP A 56 2.17 3.14 -9.30
C ASP A 56 1.02 3.34 -8.30
N ARG A 57 0.00 4.12 -8.70
CA ARG A 57 -1.10 4.54 -7.82
C ARG A 57 -2.02 3.38 -7.46
N GLU A 58 -2.27 2.47 -8.41
CA GLU A 58 -3.16 1.33 -8.21
C GLU A 58 -2.53 0.33 -7.24
N LEU A 59 -1.24 0.03 -7.41
CA LEU A 59 -0.51 -0.85 -6.49
C LEU A 59 -0.41 -0.28 -5.08
N ALA A 60 -0.16 1.02 -4.95
CA ALA A 60 -0.15 1.68 -3.64
C ALA A 60 -1.54 1.68 -2.98
N ALA A 61 -2.61 1.91 -3.75
CA ALA A 61 -3.99 1.82 -3.27
C ALA A 61 -4.37 0.38 -2.88
N LEU A 62 -3.90 -0.63 -3.61
CA LEU A 62 -4.09 -2.03 -3.27
C LEU A 62 -3.36 -2.39 -1.97
N ALA A 63 -2.12 -1.92 -1.79
CA ALA A 63 -1.37 -2.12 -0.55
C ALA A 63 -2.07 -1.48 0.65
N LEU A 64 -2.60 -0.26 0.48
CA LEU A 64 -3.42 0.42 1.50
C LEU A 64 -4.68 -0.38 1.84
N LYS A 65 -5.38 -0.89 0.82
CA LYS A 65 -6.55 -1.74 1.02
C LYS A 65 -6.20 -2.98 1.82
N GLN A 66 -5.13 -3.69 1.45
CA GLN A 66 -4.68 -4.91 2.10
C GLN A 66 -4.28 -4.68 3.56
N ALA A 67 -3.62 -3.56 3.84
CA ALA A 67 -3.15 -3.14 5.16
C ALA A 67 -4.24 -2.50 6.05
N SER A 68 -5.51 -2.53 5.65
CA SER A 68 -6.61 -1.86 6.38
C SER A 68 -6.35 -0.36 6.60
N GLY A 69 -5.64 0.30 5.68
CA GLY A 69 -5.27 1.72 5.77
C GLY A 69 -4.04 2.02 6.64
N ASP A 70 -3.36 1.02 7.20
CA ASP A 70 -2.07 1.24 7.89
C ASP A 70 -0.98 1.57 6.87
N ASN A 71 -0.48 2.81 6.93
CA ASN A 71 0.55 3.28 6.02
C ASN A 71 1.88 2.53 6.18
N VAL A 72 2.29 2.17 7.40
CA VAL A 72 3.58 1.51 7.63
C VAL A 72 3.58 0.13 6.98
N GLU A 73 2.50 -0.61 7.16
CA GLU A 73 2.31 -1.93 6.55
C GLU A 73 2.13 -1.82 5.03
N ALA A 74 1.32 -0.88 4.53
CA ALA A 74 1.15 -0.67 3.09
C ALA A 74 2.48 -0.35 2.38
N ILE A 75 3.29 0.51 2.99
CA ILE A 75 4.64 0.83 2.52
C ILE A 75 5.52 -0.42 2.49
N PHE A 76 5.47 -1.24 3.54
CA PHE A 76 6.23 -2.48 3.60
C PHE A 76 5.81 -3.47 2.51
N LEU A 77 4.50 -3.67 2.31
CA LEU A 77 3.95 -4.53 1.25
C LEU A 77 4.41 -4.09 -0.13
N LEU A 78 4.32 -2.80 -0.47
CA LEU A 78 4.74 -2.30 -1.77
C LEU A 78 6.26 -2.45 -1.98
N ARG A 79 7.05 -2.24 -0.92
CA ARG A 79 8.50 -2.42 -0.96
C ARG A 79 8.90 -3.88 -1.10
N ALA A 80 8.19 -4.79 -0.45
CA ALA A 80 8.37 -6.23 -0.63
C ALA A 80 8.06 -6.63 -2.07
N TYR A 81 6.95 -6.13 -2.64
CA TYR A 81 6.60 -6.39 -4.04
C TYR A 81 7.69 -5.94 -5.02
N ARG A 82 8.31 -4.78 -4.79
CA ARG A 82 9.45 -4.28 -5.58
C ARG A 82 10.58 -5.30 -5.73
N THR A 83 10.85 -6.12 -4.70
CA THR A 83 11.94 -7.13 -4.74
C THR A 83 11.64 -8.28 -5.69
N THR A 84 10.38 -8.47 -6.06
CA THR A 84 9.95 -9.53 -7.00
C THR A 84 10.01 -9.09 -8.46
N LEU A 85 10.19 -7.79 -8.72
CA LEU A 85 10.16 -7.20 -10.06
C LEU A 85 11.56 -7.15 -10.70
N ALA A 86 11.62 -7.43 -11.99
CA ALA A 86 12.83 -7.22 -12.78
C ALA A 86 13.06 -5.72 -13.05
N LYS A 87 14.32 -5.29 -13.01
CA LYS A 87 14.69 -3.93 -13.45
C LYS A 87 14.83 -3.92 -14.97
N LEU A 88 13.78 -3.48 -15.66
CA LEU A 88 13.72 -3.49 -17.13
C LEU A 88 14.53 -2.38 -17.79
N ALA A 89 14.58 -1.20 -17.17
CA ALA A 89 15.26 -0.02 -17.70
C ALA A 89 15.71 0.93 -16.59
N VAL A 90 16.47 1.94 -16.97
CA VAL A 90 16.80 3.12 -16.15
C VAL A 90 16.38 4.34 -16.98
N SER A 91 15.64 5.27 -16.39
CA SER A 91 15.26 6.50 -17.10
C SER A 91 16.46 7.41 -17.29
N GLU A 92 16.38 8.29 -18.29
CA GLU A 92 17.21 9.49 -18.29
C GLU A 92 16.87 10.37 -17.07
N PRO A 93 17.77 11.29 -16.65
CA PRO A 93 17.45 12.28 -15.64
C PRO A 93 16.22 13.11 -16.03
N LEU A 94 15.30 13.31 -15.09
CA LEU A 94 14.08 14.09 -15.32
C LEU A 94 14.40 15.59 -15.45
N ASP A 95 13.90 16.24 -16.51
CA ASP A 95 13.93 17.69 -16.67
C ASP A 95 12.68 18.33 -16.05
N THR A 96 12.84 18.97 -14.90
CA THR A 96 11.75 19.64 -14.19
C THR A 96 11.42 21.03 -14.75
N THR A 97 12.23 21.57 -15.67
CA THR A 97 11.96 22.87 -16.31
C THR A 97 10.78 22.80 -17.28
N GLY A 98 10.55 21.64 -17.91
CA GLY A 98 9.43 21.36 -18.79
C GLY A 98 8.17 20.82 -18.09
N MET A 99 8.10 20.86 -16.75
CA MET A 99 6.96 20.31 -16.02
C MET A 99 5.65 21.06 -16.34
N ARG A 100 4.60 20.32 -16.73
CA ARG A 100 3.23 20.85 -16.71
C ARG A 100 2.81 21.04 -15.24
N LEU A 101 2.67 22.29 -14.83
CA LEU A 101 2.49 22.65 -13.42
C LEU A 101 1.04 22.43 -12.96
N GLU A 102 0.88 21.71 -11.86
CA GLU A 102 -0.35 21.73 -11.04
C GLU A 102 -0.29 22.83 -9.95
N ARG A 103 0.92 23.07 -9.39
CA ARG A 103 1.15 24.10 -8.37
C ARG A 103 2.59 24.63 -8.43
N ARG A 104 2.75 25.96 -8.35
CA ARG A 104 4.05 26.63 -8.18
C ARG A 104 3.92 27.79 -7.21
N ILE A 105 4.70 27.78 -6.14
CA ILE A 105 4.75 28.82 -5.12
C ILE A 105 6.21 29.19 -4.81
N SER A 106 6.46 30.42 -4.37
CA SER A 106 7.75 30.88 -3.87
C SER A 106 7.52 31.59 -2.54
N ALA A 107 8.34 31.30 -1.53
CA ALA A 107 8.27 31.97 -0.23
C ALA A 107 9.18 33.22 -0.14
N VAL A 108 10.00 33.46 -1.18
CA VAL A 108 11.07 34.47 -1.18
C VAL A 108 10.70 35.71 -2.01
N LEU A 109 9.69 35.60 -2.88
CA LEU A 109 9.18 36.69 -3.73
C LEU A 109 7.74 37.00 -3.38
#